data_AF-A0A3P7JKG4-F1
#
_entry.id   AF-A0A3P7JKG4-F1
#
_cell.length_a   1.000
_cell.length_b   1.000
_cell.length_c   1.000
_cell.angle_alpha   90.00
_cell.angle_beta   90.00
_cell.angle_gamma   90.00
#
_symmetry.space_group_name_H-M   'P 1'
#
loop_
_entity.id
_entity.type
_entity.pdbx_description
1 polymer ?
#
loop_
_entity_poly.entity_id
_entity_poly.type
_entity_poly.pdbx_seq_one_letter_code
_entity_poly.pdbx_strand_id
1 'polypeptide(L)'
;MPDITAAGPLAAAVCYYGTVLGIAELSRRIIDKTISKKTSFHRFLIELIGTAQICTCVFENALIVQHYGVSSYFIVTTILGFIYASTGRGSYNTPLTPIEMLYYREIR
;
A
#
# COMPACT_ATOMS: atom_id res chain seq x y z
N MET A 1 6.26 -34.15 -6.19
CA MET A 1 6.57 -33.17 -7.25
C MET A 1 6.10 -31.84 -6.70
N PRO A 2 6.96 -30.80 -6.58
CA PRO A 2 6.53 -29.57 -5.92
C PRO A 2 5.35 -28.95 -6.68
N ASP A 3 4.32 -28.58 -5.92
CA ASP A 3 2.99 -28.20 -6.36
C ASP A 3 2.99 -26.97 -7.29
N ILE A 4 3.07 -27.19 -8.60
CA ILE A 4 2.93 -26.13 -9.61
C ILE A 4 1.55 -25.45 -9.48
N THR A 5 0.55 -26.16 -8.96
CA THR A 5 -0.78 -25.65 -8.61
C THR A 5 -0.79 -24.69 -7.43
N ALA A 6 0.12 -24.85 -6.46
CA ALA A 6 0.25 -23.97 -5.30
C ALA A 6 1.22 -22.81 -5.54
N ALA A 7 2.02 -22.79 -6.62
CA ALA A 7 2.91 -21.68 -6.92
C ALA A 7 2.24 -20.57 -7.74
N GLY A 8 1.25 -20.92 -8.58
CA GLY A 8 0.58 -19.99 -9.48
C GLY A 8 -0.08 -18.79 -8.80
N PRO A 9 -0.96 -19.00 -7.80
CA PRO A 9 -1.64 -17.89 -7.12
C PRO A 9 -0.67 -16.96 -6.36
N LEU A 10 0.35 -17.53 -5.70
CA LEU A 10 1.37 -16.74 -5.02
C LEU A 10 2.22 -15.91 -6.00
N ALA A 11 2.61 -16.50 -7.13
CA ALA A 11 3.37 -15.79 -8.16
C ALA A 11 2.55 -14.64 -8.76
N ALA A 12 1.27 -14.88 -9.08
CA ALA A 12 0.35 -13.86 -9.56
C ALA A 12 0.21 -12.71 -8.56
N ALA A 13 0.01 -13.03 -7.27
CA ALA A 13 -0.10 -12.03 -6.22
C ALA A 13 1.19 -11.20 -6.06
N VAL A 14 2.36 -11.85 -6.07
CA VAL A 14 3.66 -11.15 -6.00
C VAL A 14 3.87 -10.22 -7.20
N CYS A 15 3.55 -10.68 -8.41
CA CYS A 15 3.61 -9.85 -9.61
C CYS A 15 2.65 -8.65 -9.53
N TYR A 16 1.45 -8.86 -9.00
CA TYR A 16 0.47 -7.80 -8.79
C TYR A 16 0.97 -6.77 -7.78
N TYR A 17 1.41 -7.20 -6.59
CA TYR A 17 1.98 -6.31 -5.57
C TYR A 17 3.18 -5.52 -6.12
N GLY A 18 4.09 -6.19 -6.83
CA GLY A 18 5.25 -5.55 -7.45
C GLY A 18 4.83 -4.47 -8.46
N THR A 19 3.80 -4.73 -9.27
CA THR A 19 3.27 -3.77 -10.24
C THR A 19 2.64 -2.56 -9.54
N VAL A 20 1.80 -2.79 -8.53
CA VAL A 20 1.15 -1.70 -7.76
C VAL A 20 2.20 -0.85 -7.04
N LEU A 21 3.18 -1.48 -6.38
CA LEU A 21 4.29 -0.79 -5.73
C LEU A 21 5.14 0.02 -6.71
N GLY A 22 5.44 -0.55 -7.88
CA GLY A 22 6.19 0.12 -8.94
C GLY A 22 5.46 1.34 -9.49
N ILE A 23 4.16 1.21 -9.79
CA ILE A 23 3.33 2.31 -10.28
C ILE A 23 3.20 3.40 -9.20
N ALA A 24 2.99 3.02 -7.94
CA ALA A 24 2.89 3.98 -6.85
C ALA A 24 4.20 4.76 -6.66
N GLU A 25 5.34 4.08 -6.65
CA GLU A 25 6.65 4.74 -6.52
C GLU A 25 6.97 5.64 -7.72
N LEU A 26 6.65 5.18 -8.95
CA LEU A 26 6.81 6.00 -10.14
C LEU A 26 5.92 7.26 -10.09
N SER A 27 4.66 7.10 -9.68
CA SER A 27 3.70 8.21 -9.55
C SER A 27 4.17 9.23 -8.51
N ARG A 28 4.65 8.77 -7.34
CA ARG A 28 5.23 9.64 -6.31
C ARG A 28 6.44 10.41 -6.83
N ARG A 29 7.33 9.75 -7.58
CA ARG A 29 8.51 10.42 -8.19
C ARG A 29 8.13 11.45 -9.24
N ILE A 30 7.09 11.20 -10.03
CA ILE A 30 6.58 12.18 -11.00
C ILE A 30 6.04 13.40 -10.25
N ILE A 31 5.18 13.19 -9.25
CA ILE A 31 4.60 14.28 -8.45
C ILE A 31 5.67 15.10 -7.72
N ASP A 32 6.67 14.43 -7.13
CA ASP A 32 7.80 15.09 -6.48
C ASP A 32 8.63 15.97 -7.43
N LYS A 33 8.63 15.64 -8.74
CA LYS A 33 9.32 16.44 -9.77
C LYS A 33 8.44 17.54 -10.36
N THR A 34 7.13 17.34 -10.45
CA THR A 34 6.22 18.28 -11.12
C THR A 34 5.58 19.29 -10.18
N ILE A 35 5.39 18.97 -8.90
CA ILE A 35 4.63 19.78 -7.94
C ILE A 35 5.48 20.09 -6.72
N SER A 36 5.42 21.33 -6.24
CA SER A 36 6.12 21.74 -5.02
C SER A 36 5.59 20.99 -3.77
N LYS A 37 6.51 20.39 -3.01
CA LYS A 37 6.25 19.64 -1.77
C LYS A 37 5.58 20.45 -0.66
N LYS A 38 5.61 21.79 -0.75
CA LYS A 38 4.97 22.68 0.23
C LYS A 38 3.47 22.85 -0.01
N THR A 39 2.95 22.39 -1.14
CA THR A 39 1.54 22.59 -1.49
C THR A 39 0.65 21.53 -0.85
N SER A 40 -0.52 21.95 -0.34
CA SER A 40 -1.53 21.01 0.16
C SER A 40 -1.99 20.02 -0.92
N PHE A 41 -1.94 20.44 -2.19
CA PHE A 41 -2.25 19.59 -3.33
C PHE A 41 -1.23 18.45 -3.53
N HIS A 42 0.08 18.72 -3.35
CA HIS A 42 1.10 17.66 -3.35
C HIS A 42 0.82 16.63 -2.25
N ARG A 43 0.55 17.10 -1.02
CA ARG A 43 0.24 16.22 0.11
C ARG A 43 -1.01 15.38 -0.14
N PHE A 44 -2.07 15.98 -0.71
CA PHE A 44 -3.28 15.27 -1.12
C PHE A 44 -3.01 14.17 -2.15
N LEU A 45 -2.18 14.45 -3.17
CA LEU A 45 -1.86 13.43 -4.18
C LEU A 45 -1.01 12.28 -3.63
N ILE A 46 -0.09 12.57 -2.71
CA ILE A 46 0.71 11.54 -2.03
C ILE A 46 -0.18 10.65 -1.16
N GLU A 47 -1.14 11.22 -0.42
CA GLU A 47 -2.17 10.47 0.31
C GLU A 47 -3.03 9.62 -0.63
N LEU A 48 -3.52 10.20 -1.73
CA LEU A 48 -4.35 9.50 -2.69
C LEU A 48 -3.65 8.26 -3.25
N ILE A 49 -2.37 8.38 -3.59
CA ILE A 49 -1.55 7.24 -4.06
C ILE A 49 -1.34 6.22 -2.94
N GLY A 50 -1.04 6.69 -1.73
CA GLY A 50 -0.88 5.82 -0.55
C GLY A 50 -2.13 5.00 -0.28
N THR A 51 -3.30 5.64 -0.24
CA THR A 51 -4.59 4.98 -0.09
C THR A 51 -4.85 4.00 -1.22
N ALA A 52 -4.74 4.44 -2.48
CA ALA A 52 -4.97 3.58 -3.65
C ALA A 52 -4.08 2.32 -3.61
N GLN A 53 -2.79 2.48 -3.30
CA GLN A 53 -1.85 1.36 -3.16
C GLN A 53 -2.34 0.31 -2.14
N ILE A 54 -2.78 0.74 -0.96
CA ILE A 54 -3.28 -0.19 0.07
C ILE A 54 -4.58 -0.86 -0.40
N CYS A 55 -5.55 -0.07 -0.88
CA CYS A 55 -6.85 -0.59 -1.31
C CYS A 55 -6.71 -1.65 -2.40
N THR A 56 -5.87 -1.38 -3.39
CA THR A 56 -5.65 -2.27 -4.53
C THR A 56 -5.01 -3.59 -4.08
N CYS A 57 -3.99 -3.54 -3.21
CA CYS A 57 -3.35 -4.76 -2.69
C CYS A 57 -4.25 -5.57 -1.75
N VAL A 58 -5.22 -4.96 -1.07
CA VAL A 58 -6.17 -5.68 -0.20
C VAL A 58 -7.05 -6.66 -0.99
N PHE A 59 -7.40 -6.35 -2.24
CA PHE A 59 -8.17 -7.28 -3.07
C PHE A 59 -7.39 -8.57 -3.36
N GLU A 60 -6.10 -8.46 -3.66
CA GLU A 60 -5.25 -9.61 -3.94
C GLU A 60 -4.96 -10.43 -2.66
N ASN A 61 -4.93 -9.77 -1.49
CA ASN A 61 -4.82 -10.47 -0.21
C ASN A 61 -6.01 -11.43 0.04
N ALA A 62 -7.19 -11.19 -0.54
CA ALA A 62 -8.32 -12.11 -0.45
C ALA A 62 -8.02 -13.45 -1.16
N LEU A 63 -7.29 -13.42 -2.28
CA LEU A 63 -6.85 -14.64 -2.97
C LEU A 63 -5.83 -15.42 -2.12
N ILE A 64 -4.95 -14.73 -1.39
CA ILE A 64 -4.03 -15.36 -0.45
C ILE A 64 -4.80 -16.10 0.65
N VAL A 65 -5.85 -15.50 1.22
CA VAL A 65 -6.70 -16.15 2.22
C VAL A 65 -7.36 -17.40 1.63
N GLN A 66 -7.91 -17.31 0.41
CA GLN A 66 -8.62 -18.40 -0.24
C GLN A 66 -7.72 -19.61 -0.55
N HIS A 67 -6.47 -19.38 -0.97
CA HIS A 67 -5.57 -20.45 -1.41
C HIS A 67 -4.57 -20.92 -0.34
N TYR A 68 -4.19 -20.08 0.62
CA TYR A 68 -3.13 -20.37 1.61
C TYR A 68 -3.56 -20.14 3.06
N GLY A 69 -4.80 -19.72 3.30
CA GLY A 69 -5.37 -19.53 4.62
C GLY A 69 -4.96 -18.24 5.34
N VAL A 70 -5.54 -18.02 6.52
CA VAL A 70 -5.44 -16.78 7.29
C VAL A 70 -4.02 -16.53 7.83
N SER A 71 -3.28 -17.59 8.19
CA SER A 71 -1.90 -17.48 8.66
C SER A 71 -0.97 -16.87 7.59
N SER A 72 -1.16 -17.25 6.33
CA SER A 72 -0.39 -16.71 5.20
C SER A 72 -0.75 -15.25 4.91
N TYR A 73 -2.03 -14.90 5.03
CA TYR A 73 -2.50 -13.52 4.96
C TYR A 73 -1.81 -12.62 6.00
N PHE A 74 -1.68 -13.08 7.24
CA PHE A 74 -1.00 -12.31 8.29
C PHE A 74 0.47 -12.03 7.93
N ILE A 75 1.18 -13.02 7.41
CA ILE A 75 2.59 -12.87 6.99
C ILE A 75 2.69 -11.86 5.83
N VAL A 76 1.89 -12.03 4.78
CA VAL A 76 1.92 -11.18 3.58
C VAL A 76 1.56 -9.73 3.92
N THR A 77 0.49 -9.51 4.69
CA THR A 77 0.07 -8.18 5.13
C THR A 77 1.10 -7.51 6.03
N THR A 78 1.79 -8.26 6.89
CA THR A 78 2.88 -7.74 7.72
C THR A 78 4.03 -7.24 6.85
N ILE A 79 4.47 -8.04 5.87
CA ILE A 79 5.55 -7.66 4.92
C ILE A 79 5.14 -6.41 4.12
N LEU A 80 3.92 -6.40 3.56
CA LEU A 80 3.39 -5.26 2.83
C LEU A 80 3.32 -4.01 3.73
N GLY A 81 2.91 -4.16 5.00
CA GLY A 81 2.88 -3.09 5.98
C GLY A 81 4.25 -2.43 6.19
N PHE A 82 5.31 -3.24 6.34
CA PHE A 82 6.70 -2.72 6.42
C PHE A 82 7.12 -2.00 5.14
N ILE A 83 6.76 -2.52 3.97
CA ILE A 83 7.04 -1.87 2.68
C ILE A 83 6.30 -0.53 2.59
N TYR A 84 5.05 -0.47 3.03
CA TYR A 84 4.25 0.76 2.98
C TYR A 84 4.78 1.81 3.93
N ALA A 85 5.15 1.40 5.15
CA ALA A 85 5.76 2.29 6.14
C ALA A 85 7.07 2.89 5.62
N SER A 86 7.89 2.11 4.90
CA SER A 86 9.16 2.58 4.35
C SER A 86 9.02 3.40 3.05
N THR A 87 7.97 3.19 2.26
CA THR A 87 7.80 3.84 0.93
C THR A 87 6.75 4.96 0.89
N GLY A 88 5.93 5.10 1.94
CA GLY A 88 4.77 5.99 1.97
C GLY A 88 5.05 7.49 1.95
N ARG A 89 6.31 7.95 2.08
CA ARG A 89 6.71 9.38 2.12
C ARG A 89 5.88 10.24 3.10
N GLY A 90 5.46 9.67 4.23
CA GLY A 90 4.64 10.35 5.23
C GLY A 90 3.15 10.41 4.93
N SER A 91 2.67 9.63 3.94
CA SER A 91 1.26 9.33 3.73
C SER A 91 0.69 8.52 4.90
N TYR A 92 -0.44 8.97 5.45
CA TYR A 92 -1.27 8.26 6.42
C TYR A 92 -2.01 7.09 5.75
N ASN A 93 -2.31 7.18 4.45
CA ASN A 93 -2.99 6.18 3.64
C ASN A 93 -4.46 5.91 4.04
N THR A 94 -4.92 6.53 5.12
CA THR A 94 -6.28 6.44 5.64
C THR A 94 -6.69 7.79 6.21
N PRO A 95 -7.95 8.21 6.04
CA PRO A 95 -8.46 9.42 6.67
C PRO A 95 -8.61 9.28 8.19
N LEU A 96 -8.59 8.06 8.74
CA LEU A 96 -8.80 7.85 10.18
C LEU A 96 -7.67 8.48 11.01
N THR A 97 -6.42 8.28 10.62
CA THR A 97 -5.25 8.81 11.34
C THR A 97 -5.28 10.33 11.50
N PRO A 98 -5.50 11.16 10.46
CA PRO A 98 -5.63 12.60 10.65
C PRO A 98 -6.88 13.01 11.45
N ILE A 99 -7.98 12.23 11.40
CA ILE A 99 -9.16 12.47 12.24
C ILE A 99 -8.84 12.23 13.72
N GLU A 100 -8.13 11.15 14.04
CA GLU A 100 -7.69 10.84 15.40
C GLU A 100 -6.74 11.91 15.92
N MET A 101 -5.76 12.31 15.12
CA MET A 101 -4.82 13.36 15.51
C MET A 101 -5.53 14.71 15.73
N LEU A 102 -6.61 15.01 14.98
CA LEU A 102 -7.46 16.18 15.24
C LEU A 102 -8.24 16.03 16.56
N TYR A 103 -8.84 14.85 16.79
CA TYR A 103 -9.60 14.55 18.01
C TYR A 103 -8.73 14.64 19.27
N TYR A 104 -7.51 14.12 19.21
CA TYR A 104 -6.53 14.16 20.30
C TYR A 104 -5.71 15.47 20.36
N ARG A 105 -6.01 16.45 19.49
CA ARG A 105 -5.32 17.76 19.42
C ARG A 105 -3.81 17.68 19.17
N GLU A 106 -3.37 16.65 18.45
CA GLU A 106 -1.98 16.46 18.01
C GLU A 106 -1.63 17.29 16.76
N ILE A 107 -2.63 17.76 16.02
CA ILE A 107 -2.47 18.72 14.91
C ILE A 107 -3.33 19.96 15.19
N ARG A 108 -2.75 21.15 14.98
CA ARG A 108 -3.41 22.46 15.18
C ARG A 108 -3.85 23.07 13.86
#